data_AF-E7GEK5-F1
#
_entry.id   AF-E7GEK5-F1
#
_cell.length_a   1.000
_cell.length_b   1.000
_cell.length_c   1.000
_cell.angle_alpha   90.00
_cell.angle_beta   90.00
_cell.angle_gamma   90.00
#
_symmetry.space_group_name_H-M   'P 1'
#
loop_
_entity.id
_entity.type
_entity.pdbx_description
1 polymer ?
#
loop_
_entity_poly.entity_id
_entity_poly.type
_entity_poly.pdbx_seq_one_letter_code
_entity_poly.pdbx_strand_id
1 'polypeptide(L)'
;MNNIYNVIFVSNSIKYAEELKRTAQFNDVINVLGVARGIHDFKMRMTQAQNVHVVLIGDDLSDGSLMELLEYLQGFEDLIVFGIINHPESEGILSMYGIGAVYEKQMMPLDILSFLQESLTALSPEETNQRQKTYEKTPEEKVESFHSRFAEGHESSMEKNHQDTQSSSLNARAPSQPFDESLGNYQQPPTSSITQRKGVTTMGVLKPKVVCFTSAKGGVGKSAIAMEVASCLAARGNEVEINMSTRGASGEVNVVLVDLNYAFGTVAATLPCVSDMKNPPTLADWVLKIREKVVRGLSYEDKKELQTQEHPRYASFIYKMNRNYLRFTRQEVFSLLVKEPKTGMYILPTISSNFDVAEIENEFIEIIIEELSNFFDAVVLDTGNNFEGFTQTAFRMSNEIYIVANPNIAVTVIIKQLLKDAVDGLGIDRDKFRLVINHPQTNKQSIDDEAMQTQVGIPLAGGISHDENMLLSHDAGRFYAVNNKKKSVSKDITLIANMILPLWNVAGATKKGGFFQRFLGK
;
A
#
# COMPACT_ATOMS: atom_id res chain seq x y z
N MET A 1 -24.15 14.70 -15.01
CA MET A 1 -22.98 14.14 -14.32
C MET A 1 -23.52 12.98 -13.50
N ASN A 2 -23.05 11.75 -13.70
CA ASN A 2 -23.50 10.64 -12.85
C ASN A 2 -22.94 10.88 -11.44
N ASN A 3 -23.81 10.96 -10.44
CA ASN A 3 -23.38 11.07 -9.05
C ASN A 3 -22.72 9.75 -8.65
N ILE A 4 -21.46 9.82 -8.21
CA ILE A 4 -20.76 8.67 -7.62
C ILE A 4 -21.16 8.59 -6.15
N TYR A 5 -21.76 7.48 -5.74
CA TYR A 5 -22.13 7.20 -4.36
C TYR A 5 -21.00 6.45 -3.67
N ASN A 6 -20.41 7.10 -2.69
CA ASN A 6 -19.43 6.50 -1.79
C ASN A 6 -20.13 5.61 -0.75
N VAL A 7 -19.79 4.33 -0.75
CA VAL A 7 -20.37 3.29 0.10
C VAL A 7 -19.34 2.82 1.12
N ILE A 8 -19.72 2.74 2.40
CA ILE A 8 -19.03 1.90 3.38
C ILE A 8 -19.83 0.61 3.53
N PHE A 9 -19.17 -0.53 3.36
CA PHE A 9 -19.78 -1.83 3.55
C PHE A 9 -19.44 -2.38 4.93
N VAL A 10 -20.43 -2.74 5.73
CA VAL A 10 -20.25 -3.41 7.01
C VAL A 10 -20.39 -4.91 6.76
N SER A 11 -19.27 -5.64 6.82
CA SER A 11 -19.30 -7.10 6.71
C SER A 11 -18.12 -7.79 7.38
N ASN A 12 -18.40 -8.89 8.08
CA ASN A 12 -17.44 -9.83 8.64
C ASN A 12 -16.83 -10.78 7.59
N SER A 13 -17.48 -10.97 6.45
CA SER A 13 -17.00 -11.87 5.41
C SER A 13 -15.94 -11.22 4.52
N ILE A 14 -14.66 -11.50 4.80
CA ILE A 14 -13.51 -11.03 4.01
C ILE A 14 -13.69 -11.31 2.53
N LYS A 15 -14.08 -12.54 2.19
CA LYS A 15 -14.26 -12.97 0.81
C LYS A 15 -15.34 -12.13 0.12
N TYR A 16 -16.45 -11.89 0.80
CA TYR A 16 -17.59 -11.17 0.24
C TYR A 16 -17.30 -9.68 0.08
N ALA A 17 -16.67 -9.09 1.10
CA ALA A 17 -16.18 -7.73 1.12
C ALA A 17 -15.22 -7.42 -0.03
N GLU A 18 -14.23 -8.27 -0.25
CA GLU A 18 -13.23 -8.09 -1.31
C GLU A 18 -13.82 -8.37 -2.69
N GLU A 19 -14.72 -9.34 -2.83
CA GLU A 19 -15.44 -9.57 -4.09
C GLU A 19 -16.37 -8.39 -4.44
N LEU A 20 -17.01 -7.76 -3.45
CA LEU A 20 -17.77 -6.53 -3.62
C LEU A 20 -16.89 -5.36 -4.05
N LYS A 21 -15.75 -5.13 -3.39
CA LYS A 21 -14.78 -4.09 -3.80
C LYS A 21 -14.28 -4.31 -5.22
N ARG A 22 -13.90 -5.54 -5.56
CA ARG A 22 -13.41 -5.91 -6.89
C ARG A 22 -14.49 -5.68 -7.95
N THR A 23 -15.72 -6.08 -7.69
CA THR A 23 -16.83 -5.90 -8.63
C THR A 23 -17.18 -4.41 -8.77
N ALA A 24 -17.12 -3.64 -7.67
CA ALA A 24 -17.37 -2.21 -7.65
C ALA A 24 -16.29 -1.40 -8.38
N GLN A 25 -15.08 -1.95 -8.57
CA GLN A 25 -14.00 -1.29 -9.30
C GLN A 25 -14.47 -0.83 -10.69
N PHE A 26 -15.25 -1.65 -11.37
CA PHE A 26 -15.77 -1.40 -12.72
C PHE A 26 -17.15 -0.73 -12.74
N ASN A 27 -17.67 -0.31 -11.58
CA ASN A 27 -18.95 0.38 -11.49
C ASN A 27 -18.75 1.91 -11.52
N ASP A 28 -19.50 2.59 -12.39
CA ASP A 28 -19.41 4.04 -12.62
C ASP A 28 -20.28 4.88 -11.66
N VAL A 29 -21.12 4.23 -10.85
CA VAL A 29 -22.08 4.87 -9.93
C VAL A 29 -21.71 4.60 -8.48
N ILE A 30 -21.16 3.41 -8.19
CA ILE A 30 -20.85 2.95 -6.84
C ILE A 30 -19.35 2.93 -6.60
N ASN A 31 -18.92 3.59 -5.53
CA ASN A 31 -17.54 3.57 -5.06
C ASN A 31 -17.48 3.03 -3.63
N VAL A 32 -16.98 1.81 -3.45
CA VAL A 32 -16.82 1.22 -2.11
C VAL A 32 -15.55 1.77 -1.47
N LEU A 33 -15.70 2.65 -0.49
CA LEU A 33 -14.58 3.30 0.21
C LEU A 33 -13.84 2.36 1.15
N GLY A 34 -14.53 1.35 1.66
CA GLY A 34 -13.95 0.43 2.62
C GLY A 34 -14.97 -0.55 3.16
N VAL A 35 -14.45 -1.57 3.84
CA VAL A 35 -15.25 -2.56 4.53
C VAL A 35 -14.95 -2.45 6.01
N ALA A 36 -15.99 -2.25 6.82
CA ALA A 36 -15.92 -2.28 8.27
C ALA A 36 -16.36 -3.66 8.77
N ARG A 37 -15.60 -4.28 9.66
CA ARG A 37 -15.99 -5.58 10.25
C ARG A 37 -16.78 -5.46 11.55
N GLY A 38 -16.66 -4.31 12.18
CA GLY A 38 -17.11 -4.11 13.55
C GLY A 38 -17.39 -2.66 13.83
N ILE A 39 -18.09 -2.37 14.94
CA ILE A 39 -18.57 -1.01 15.18
C ILE A 39 -17.44 -0.02 15.38
N HIS A 40 -16.32 -0.45 15.97
CA HIS A 40 -15.18 0.42 16.18
C HIS A 40 -14.48 0.78 14.85
N ASP A 41 -14.23 -0.22 14.00
CA ASP A 41 -13.68 -0.03 12.66
C ASP A 41 -14.62 0.84 11.79
N PHE A 42 -15.93 0.61 11.90
CA PHE A 42 -16.94 1.40 11.23
C PHE A 42 -16.87 2.89 11.63
N LYS A 43 -16.87 3.19 12.94
CA LYS A 43 -16.77 4.56 13.48
C LYS A 43 -15.48 5.25 13.01
N MET A 44 -14.35 4.54 13.01
CA MET A 44 -13.09 5.09 12.49
C MET A 44 -13.19 5.43 11.01
N ARG A 45 -13.74 4.54 10.18
CA ARG A 45 -13.89 4.76 8.73
C ARG A 45 -14.85 5.90 8.42
N MET A 46 -15.97 6.01 9.12
CA MET A 46 -16.90 7.14 9.01
C MET A 46 -16.22 8.49 9.30
N THR A 47 -15.24 8.50 10.23
CA THR A 47 -14.48 9.71 10.58
C THR A 47 -13.39 10.04 9.56
N GLN A 48 -12.76 9.03 8.97
CA GLN A 48 -11.64 9.19 8.02
C GLN A 48 -12.09 9.40 6.57
N ALA A 49 -13.21 8.78 6.19
CA ALA A 49 -13.78 8.88 4.85
C ALA A 49 -14.52 10.21 4.69
N GLN A 50 -14.13 11.01 3.70
CA GLN A 50 -14.89 12.19 3.33
C GLN A 50 -16.06 11.80 2.42
N ASN A 51 -17.23 12.41 2.63
CA ASN A 51 -18.43 12.29 1.80
C ASN A 51 -18.93 10.83 1.66
N VAL A 52 -19.13 10.13 2.77
CA VAL A 52 -19.85 8.85 2.76
C VAL A 52 -21.32 9.14 2.45
N HIS A 53 -21.86 8.52 1.40
CA HIS A 53 -23.25 8.70 0.99
C HIS A 53 -24.12 7.53 1.43
N VAL A 54 -23.55 6.33 1.46
CA VAL A 54 -24.29 5.09 1.68
C VAL A 54 -23.55 4.21 2.69
N VAL A 55 -24.31 3.61 3.60
CA VAL A 55 -23.83 2.51 4.44
C VAL A 55 -24.62 1.26 4.10
N LEU A 56 -23.90 0.22 3.69
CA LEU A 56 -24.46 -1.08 3.40
C LEU A 56 -24.11 -2.04 4.55
N ILE A 57 -25.09 -2.68 5.16
CA ILE A 57 -24.92 -3.62 6.28
C ILE A 57 -25.19 -5.03 5.79
N GLY A 58 -24.16 -5.86 5.64
CA GLY A 58 -24.26 -7.19 5.02
C GLY A 58 -24.36 -8.38 5.97
N ASP A 59 -23.95 -8.23 7.23
CA ASP A 59 -23.98 -9.30 8.24
C ASP A 59 -23.82 -8.71 9.66
N ASP A 60 -23.79 -9.60 10.66
CA ASP A 60 -23.55 -9.23 12.06
C ASP A 60 -22.15 -8.64 12.25
N LEU A 61 -21.99 -7.75 13.24
CA LEU A 61 -20.71 -7.08 13.54
C LEU A 61 -19.78 -7.99 14.34
N SER A 62 -18.46 -7.94 14.08
CA SER A 62 -17.44 -8.63 14.89
C SER A 62 -17.39 -8.15 16.33
N ASP A 63 -17.64 -6.85 16.53
CA ASP A 63 -17.74 -6.19 17.83
C ASP A 63 -18.86 -5.14 17.82
N GLY A 64 -19.58 -5.01 18.95
CA GLY A 64 -20.78 -4.19 19.06
C GLY A 64 -22.05 -4.91 18.61
N SER A 65 -23.18 -4.19 18.66
CA SER A 65 -24.47 -4.72 18.21
C SER A 65 -25.02 -3.93 17.02
N LEU A 66 -25.90 -4.55 16.24
CA LEU A 66 -26.63 -3.85 15.17
C LEU A 66 -27.34 -2.60 15.71
N MET A 67 -27.91 -2.68 16.91
CA MET A 67 -28.52 -1.52 17.58
C MET A 67 -27.52 -0.39 17.83
N GLU A 68 -26.34 -0.71 18.37
CA GLU A 68 -25.30 0.30 18.62
C GLU A 68 -24.84 0.97 17.32
N LEU A 69 -24.78 0.22 16.21
CA LEU A 69 -24.43 0.75 14.89
C LEU A 69 -25.52 1.70 14.39
N LEU A 70 -26.78 1.30 14.49
CA LEU A 70 -27.92 2.10 14.06
C LEU A 70 -28.08 3.37 14.91
N GLU A 71 -27.89 3.30 16.22
CA GLU A 71 -27.85 4.47 17.12
C GLU A 71 -26.75 5.45 16.72
N TYR A 72 -25.55 4.96 16.39
CA TYR A 72 -24.47 5.81 15.91
C TYR A 72 -24.80 6.47 14.56
N LEU A 73 -25.48 5.74 13.67
CA LEU A 73 -25.90 6.24 12.36
C LEU A 73 -26.97 7.33 12.43
N GLN A 74 -27.78 7.39 13.50
CA GLN A 74 -28.76 8.47 13.70
C GLN A 74 -28.11 9.87 13.77
N GLY A 75 -26.81 9.95 14.06
CA GLY A 75 -26.07 11.21 14.06
C GLY A 75 -25.82 11.81 12.67
N PHE A 76 -26.22 11.14 11.58
CA PHE A 76 -25.94 11.55 10.20
C PHE A 76 -27.25 11.77 9.43
N GLU A 77 -27.58 13.02 9.10
CA GLU A 77 -28.86 13.40 8.47
C GLU A 77 -28.95 13.04 6.96
N ASP A 78 -27.81 13.01 6.26
CA ASP A 78 -27.74 12.84 4.79
C ASP A 78 -27.34 11.42 4.35
N LEU A 79 -27.31 10.45 5.26
CA LEU A 79 -26.81 9.11 4.98
C LEU A 79 -27.92 8.15 4.55
N ILE A 80 -27.69 7.43 3.44
CA ILE A 80 -28.57 6.35 2.99
C ILE A 80 -28.09 5.03 3.58
N VAL A 81 -28.95 4.32 4.31
CA VAL A 81 -28.59 3.03 4.92
C VAL A 81 -29.37 1.90 4.26
N PHE A 82 -28.65 0.87 3.81
CA PHE A 82 -29.22 -0.38 3.28
C PHE A 82 -28.80 -1.56 4.17
N GLY A 83 -29.77 -2.38 4.56
CA GLY A 83 -29.52 -3.65 5.21
C GLY A 83 -29.67 -4.80 4.21
N ILE A 84 -28.72 -5.73 4.20
CA ILE A 84 -28.78 -7.00 3.51
C ILE A 84 -28.39 -8.03 4.57
N ILE A 85 -29.29 -8.26 5.53
CA ILE A 85 -29.02 -9.10 6.69
C ILE A 85 -29.77 -10.42 6.54
N ASN A 86 -29.09 -11.53 6.82
CA ASN A 86 -29.62 -12.89 6.67
C ASN A 86 -30.33 -13.42 7.95
N HIS A 87 -30.90 -12.53 8.77
CA HIS A 87 -31.55 -12.87 10.03
C HIS A 87 -32.94 -12.21 10.16
N PRO A 88 -34.03 -12.99 10.36
CA PRO A 88 -35.39 -12.47 10.49
C PRO A 88 -35.59 -11.48 11.66
N GLU A 89 -34.83 -11.64 12.75
CA GLU A 89 -34.89 -10.74 13.90
C GLU A 89 -34.36 -9.33 13.59
N SER A 90 -33.44 -9.24 12.63
CA SER A 90 -32.85 -7.97 12.18
C SER A 90 -33.79 -7.18 11.27
N GLU A 91 -34.77 -7.81 10.62
CA GLU A 91 -35.77 -7.14 9.79
C GLU A 91 -36.64 -6.18 10.60
N GLY A 92 -37.11 -6.64 11.76
CA GLY A 92 -37.88 -5.81 12.68
C GLY A 92 -37.09 -4.58 13.12
N ILE A 93 -35.82 -4.78 13.50
CA ILE A 93 -34.93 -3.70 13.93
C ILE A 93 -34.65 -2.73 12.78
N LEU A 94 -34.30 -3.20 11.58
CA LEU A 94 -34.02 -2.33 10.43
C LEU A 94 -35.25 -1.53 9.98
N SER A 95 -36.44 -2.14 10.04
CA SER A 95 -37.70 -1.46 9.67
C SER A 95 -38.04 -0.30 10.61
N MET A 96 -37.70 -0.40 11.91
CA MET A 96 -37.86 0.69 12.88
C MET A 96 -37.00 1.92 12.56
N TYR A 97 -35.95 1.74 11.76
CA TYR A 97 -35.01 2.79 11.35
C TYR A 97 -35.17 3.19 9.88
N GLY A 98 -36.25 2.79 9.20
CA GLY A 98 -36.56 3.23 7.83
C GLY A 98 -35.73 2.56 6.73
N ILE A 99 -35.02 1.47 7.05
CA ILE A 99 -34.15 0.73 6.13
C ILE A 99 -34.99 -0.32 5.38
N GLY A 100 -35.01 -0.22 4.05
CA GLY A 100 -36.14 -0.67 3.23
C GLY A 100 -36.05 -2.02 2.51
N ALA A 101 -35.11 -2.92 2.84
CA ALA A 101 -35.12 -4.27 2.27
C ALA A 101 -34.44 -5.29 3.18
N VAL A 102 -34.98 -6.50 3.25
CA VAL A 102 -34.37 -7.68 3.86
C VAL A 102 -34.46 -8.83 2.86
N TYR A 103 -33.34 -9.52 2.65
CA TYR A 103 -33.25 -10.64 1.71
C TYR A 103 -32.92 -11.92 2.46
N GLU A 104 -33.75 -12.95 2.31
CA GLU A 104 -33.60 -14.28 2.94
C GLU A 104 -32.51 -15.15 2.29
N LYS A 105 -31.79 -14.65 1.29
CA LYS A 105 -30.70 -15.36 0.61
C LYS A 105 -29.49 -14.45 0.45
N GLN A 106 -28.31 -15.03 0.67
CA GLN A 106 -27.03 -14.40 0.34
C GLN A 106 -27.04 -13.95 -1.13
N MET A 107 -26.97 -12.64 -1.36
CA MET A 107 -26.85 -12.06 -2.70
C MET A 107 -25.43 -12.25 -3.22
N MET A 108 -25.22 -12.26 -4.54
CA MET A 108 -23.86 -12.13 -5.08
C MET A 108 -23.45 -10.64 -5.06
N PRO A 109 -22.16 -10.30 -4.96
CA PRO A 109 -21.74 -8.90 -4.92
C PRO A 109 -22.16 -8.07 -6.14
N LEU A 110 -22.25 -8.70 -7.32
CA LEU A 110 -22.78 -8.05 -8.52
C LEU A 110 -24.26 -7.68 -8.39
N ASP A 111 -25.06 -8.52 -7.73
CA ASP A 111 -26.48 -8.27 -7.49
C ASP A 111 -26.66 -7.13 -6.48
N ILE A 112 -25.80 -7.05 -5.46
CA ILE A 112 -25.77 -5.91 -4.53
C ILE A 112 -25.51 -4.62 -5.28
N LEU A 113 -24.51 -4.59 -6.16
CA LEU A 113 -24.16 -3.36 -6.89
C LEU A 113 -25.27 -2.94 -7.84
N SER A 114 -25.90 -3.92 -8.50
CA SER A 114 -27.06 -3.66 -9.37
C SER A 114 -28.22 -3.10 -8.56
N PHE A 115 -28.53 -3.71 -7.40
CA PHE A 115 -29.56 -3.24 -6.47
C PHE A 115 -29.29 -1.83 -5.95
N LEU A 116 -28.06 -1.54 -5.50
CA LEU A 116 -27.69 -0.21 -5.01
C LEU A 116 -27.82 0.82 -6.13
N GLN A 117 -27.34 0.51 -7.32
CA GLN A 117 -27.42 1.40 -8.47
C GLN A 117 -28.87 1.68 -8.86
N GLU A 118 -29.73 0.66 -8.94
CA GLU A 118 -31.17 0.81 -9.21
C GLU A 118 -31.86 1.64 -8.11
N SER A 119 -31.60 1.34 -6.84
CA SER A 119 -32.21 2.02 -5.70
C SER A 119 -31.80 3.49 -5.62
N LEU A 120 -30.53 3.79 -5.85
CA LEU A 120 -29.99 5.15 -5.78
C LEU A 120 -30.34 5.99 -7.01
N THR A 121 -30.53 5.36 -8.17
CA THR A 121 -31.00 6.05 -9.38
C THR A 121 -32.52 6.29 -9.37
N ALA A 122 -33.29 5.47 -8.66
CA ALA A 122 -34.73 5.65 -8.47
C ALA A 122 -35.08 6.77 -7.46
N LEU A 123 -34.19 7.07 -6.51
CA LEU A 123 -34.36 8.15 -5.54
C LEU A 123 -34.20 9.52 -6.23
N SER A 124 -35.29 10.09 -6.73
CA SER A 124 -35.30 11.49 -7.20
C SER A 124 -35.23 12.46 -6.00
N PRO A 125 -34.69 13.70 -6.17
CA PRO A 125 -34.53 14.67 -5.07
C PRO A 125 -35.84 15.04 -4.34
N GLU A 126 -37.00 14.75 -4.90
CA GLU A 126 -38.31 15.09 -4.34
C GLU A 126 -38.81 14.06 -3.30
N GLU A 127 -38.33 12.81 -3.33
CA GLU A 127 -38.80 11.74 -2.43
C GLU A 127 -38.07 11.75 -1.07
N THR A 128 -36.84 12.27 -1.02
CA THR A 128 -36.05 12.43 0.21
C THR A 128 -36.75 13.31 1.24
N ASN A 129 -37.45 14.36 0.78
CA ASN A 129 -38.20 15.30 1.62
C ASN A 129 -39.55 14.75 2.14
N GLN A 130 -40.11 13.70 1.52
CA GLN A 130 -41.38 13.12 1.97
C GLN A 130 -41.20 12.07 3.06
N ARG A 131 -40.10 11.31 3.05
CA ARG A 131 -39.80 10.33 4.13
C ARG A 131 -39.37 11.00 5.45
N GLN A 132 -38.85 12.23 5.41
CA GLN A 132 -38.50 13.01 6.61
C GLN A 132 -39.71 13.45 7.46
N LYS A 133 -40.94 13.40 6.94
CA LYS A 133 -42.13 13.92 7.64
C LYS A 133 -42.87 12.93 8.55
N THR A 134 -42.44 11.66 8.63
CA THR A 134 -43.16 10.64 9.43
C THR A 134 -42.55 10.37 10.81
N TYR A 135 -41.54 11.14 11.23
CA TYR A 135 -41.01 11.11 12.59
C TYR A 135 -41.72 12.17 13.47
N GLU A 136 -42.97 11.90 13.85
CA GLU A 136 -43.60 12.60 14.97
C GLU A 136 -43.49 11.77 16.26
N LYS A 137 -43.01 12.47 17.30
CA LYS A 137 -42.58 12.02 18.64
C LYS A 137 -43.65 11.29 19.46
N THR A 138 -43.18 10.42 20.36
CA THR A 138 -43.85 10.04 21.63
C THR A 138 -42.84 10.14 22.81
N PRO A 139 -43.29 10.34 24.06
CA PRO A 139 -43.03 11.56 24.81
C PRO A 139 -41.78 11.54 25.72
N GLU A 140 -41.25 12.74 25.96
CA GLU A 140 -40.12 13.05 26.84
C GLU A 140 -40.39 12.67 28.32
N GLU A 141 -39.61 11.74 28.88
CA GLU A 141 -39.43 11.60 30.32
C GLU A 141 -38.34 12.56 30.81
N LYS A 142 -38.70 13.39 31.79
CA LYS A 142 -37.80 14.34 32.46
C LYS A 142 -36.72 13.59 33.25
N VAL A 143 -35.46 13.86 32.96
CA VAL A 143 -34.34 13.53 33.87
C VAL A 143 -33.68 14.82 34.32
N GLU A 144 -33.60 14.98 35.65
CA GLU A 144 -33.06 16.14 36.36
C GLU A 144 -31.56 16.37 36.10
N SER A 145 -31.17 17.64 36.10
CA SER A 145 -29.77 18.06 36.00
C SER A 145 -28.99 17.78 37.29
N PHE A 146 -27.87 17.05 37.19
CA PHE A 146 -26.90 16.98 38.28
C PHE A 146 -25.54 17.56 37.86
N HIS A 147 -25.07 18.53 38.64
CA HIS A 147 -23.85 19.30 38.43
C HIS A 147 -22.59 18.47 38.70
N SER A 148 -21.62 18.58 37.78
CA SER A 148 -20.23 18.15 37.99
C SER A 148 -19.53 19.06 39.01
N ARG A 149 -18.93 18.45 40.04
CA ARG A 149 -17.87 19.06 40.85
C ARG A 149 -16.52 18.68 40.24
N PHE A 150 -15.56 19.57 40.39
CA PHE A 150 -14.14 19.48 39.97
C PHE A 150 -13.83 20.00 38.57
N ALA A 151 -13.57 21.31 38.50
CA ALA A 151 -12.25 21.84 38.12
C ALA A 151 -12.22 23.36 38.34
N GLU A 152 -11.82 23.77 39.54
CA GLU A 152 -11.20 25.08 39.73
C GLU A 152 -9.78 25.04 39.16
N GLY A 153 -9.33 26.14 38.54
CA GLY A 153 -7.90 26.31 38.25
C GLY A 153 -7.53 27.33 37.18
N HIS A 154 -7.88 28.60 37.42
CA HIS A 154 -7.14 29.79 37.01
C HIS A 154 -7.01 30.19 35.51
N GLU A 155 -7.86 31.15 35.12
CA GLU A 155 -7.52 32.51 34.65
C GLU A 155 -6.04 32.90 34.59
N SER A 156 -5.54 33.84 33.79
CA SER A 156 -6.01 34.71 32.70
C SER A 156 -4.72 35.46 32.24
N SER A 157 -4.71 36.05 31.05
CA SER A 157 -4.37 37.48 30.92
C SER A 157 -4.24 37.96 29.47
N MET A 158 -4.78 39.17 29.30
CA MET A 158 -4.41 40.24 28.37
C MET A 158 -5.33 40.52 27.18
N GLU A 159 -6.11 41.57 27.43
CA GLU A 159 -6.89 42.41 26.54
C GLU A 159 -6.04 43.22 25.53
N LYS A 160 -6.76 43.61 24.45
CA LYS A 160 -6.68 44.86 23.67
C LYS A 160 -5.52 45.07 22.69
N ASN A 161 -5.86 45.18 21.40
CA ASN A 161 -6.00 46.50 20.77
C ASN A 161 -6.76 46.45 19.42
N HIS A 162 -7.62 47.45 19.24
CA HIS A 162 -8.27 47.87 18.01
C HIS A 162 -7.27 48.48 17.00
N GLN A 163 -7.49 48.31 15.70
CA GLN A 163 -7.96 49.37 14.77
C GLN A 163 -7.83 48.96 13.29
N ASP A 164 -8.97 49.11 12.59
CA ASP A 164 -9.18 49.67 11.24
C ASP A 164 -8.24 49.33 10.08
N THR A 165 -8.78 48.75 8.99
CA THR A 165 -9.21 49.55 7.81
C THR A 165 -9.90 48.71 6.72
N GLN A 166 -11.16 49.08 6.42
CA GLN A 166 -11.80 49.28 5.10
C GLN A 166 -11.28 48.46 3.89
N SER A 167 -12.07 47.51 3.37
CA SER A 167 -13.10 47.67 2.32
C SER A 167 -12.57 48.14 0.94
N SER A 168 -12.63 47.25 -0.05
CA SER A 168 -13.24 47.56 -1.36
C SER A 168 -13.46 46.28 -2.17
N SER A 169 -14.72 45.93 -2.31
CA SER A 169 -15.25 45.17 -3.43
C SER A 169 -15.26 46.06 -4.68
N LEU A 170 -15.08 45.48 -5.86
CA LEU A 170 -15.81 45.85 -7.08
C LEU A 170 -15.55 44.83 -8.22
N ASN A 171 -16.66 44.43 -8.82
CA ASN A 171 -16.83 43.53 -9.96
C ASN A 171 -16.16 44.02 -11.26
N ALA A 172 -15.82 43.10 -12.17
CA ALA A 172 -16.24 43.19 -13.57
C ALA A 172 -16.03 41.87 -14.35
N ARG A 173 -17.09 41.48 -15.08
CA ARG A 173 -17.22 40.38 -16.03
C ARG A 173 -16.54 40.68 -17.38
N ALA A 174 -15.95 39.64 -17.99
CA ALA A 174 -16.03 39.18 -19.41
C ALA A 174 -15.58 40.17 -20.54
N PRO A 175 -15.12 39.72 -21.76
CA PRO A 175 -15.68 38.60 -22.53
C PRO A 175 -14.71 37.68 -23.30
N SER A 176 -15.28 36.54 -23.68
CA SER A 176 -14.85 35.58 -24.71
C SER A 176 -15.08 36.13 -26.12
N GLN A 177 -14.29 35.68 -27.12
CA GLN A 177 -14.65 35.48 -28.55
C GLN A 177 -13.41 34.99 -29.39
N PRO A 178 -13.54 34.51 -30.67
CA PRO A 178 -13.59 33.07 -30.99
C PRO A 178 -12.71 32.61 -32.21
N PHE A 179 -12.84 31.33 -32.61
CA PHE A 179 -12.49 30.68 -33.90
C PHE A 179 -11.01 30.51 -34.32
N ASP A 180 -10.60 29.28 -34.67
CA ASP A 180 -10.66 28.83 -36.08
C ASP A 180 -10.53 27.30 -36.23
N GLU A 181 -11.42 26.72 -37.05
CA GLU A 181 -11.41 25.33 -37.51
C GLU A 181 -10.60 25.24 -38.81
N SER A 182 -9.64 24.33 -38.88
CA SER A 182 -9.16 23.85 -40.19
C SER A 182 -8.92 22.33 -40.18
N LEU A 183 -9.71 21.68 -41.03
CA LEU A 183 -9.58 20.30 -41.48
C LEU A 183 -8.26 20.11 -42.25
N GLY A 184 -7.52 19.04 -41.97
CA GLY A 184 -6.32 18.72 -42.74
C GLY A 184 -5.67 17.37 -42.43
N ASN A 185 -6.10 16.34 -43.15
CA ASN A 185 -5.35 15.16 -43.59
C ASN A 185 -4.77 14.17 -42.56
N TYR A 186 -5.43 13.00 -42.50
CA TYR A 186 -4.82 11.72 -42.16
C TYR A 186 -3.62 11.43 -43.09
N GLN A 187 -2.41 11.49 -42.54
CA GLN A 187 -1.23 10.83 -43.13
C GLN A 187 -0.83 9.65 -42.24
N GLN A 188 -0.76 8.48 -42.86
CA GLN A 188 -0.23 7.26 -42.25
C GLN A 188 1.20 7.49 -41.75
N PRO A 189 1.61 6.91 -40.60
CA PRO A 189 2.98 7.04 -40.14
C PRO A 189 3.93 6.32 -41.11
N PRO A 190 5.07 6.94 -41.48
CA PRO A 190 6.02 6.32 -42.38
C PRO A 190 6.69 5.11 -41.71
N THR A 191 6.92 4.11 -42.55
CA THR A 191 7.57 2.84 -42.27
C THR A 191 8.97 3.01 -41.67
N SER A 192 9.27 2.08 -40.78
CA SER A 192 10.48 1.96 -39.95
C SER A 192 11.80 2.18 -40.71
N SER A 193 12.47 3.30 -40.44
CA SER A 193 13.92 3.39 -40.60
C SER A 193 14.56 2.95 -39.28
N ILE A 194 15.30 1.84 -39.30
CA ILE A 194 16.14 1.37 -38.20
C ILE A 194 17.22 2.42 -37.94
N THR A 195 16.96 3.33 -37.01
CA THR A 195 17.99 4.17 -36.41
C THR A 195 18.80 3.28 -35.48
N GLN A 196 20.02 2.93 -35.88
CA GLN A 196 21.01 2.28 -35.02
C GLN A 196 21.14 3.07 -33.72
N ARG A 197 20.61 2.53 -32.62
CA ARG A 197 20.83 3.05 -31.27
C ARG A 197 22.32 2.90 -30.96
N LYS A 198 23.03 4.03 -30.91
CA LYS A 198 24.45 4.08 -30.51
C LYS A 198 24.59 3.59 -29.05
N GLY A 199 25.43 2.58 -28.84
CA GLY A 199 26.00 2.25 -27.53
C GLY A 199 25.22 1.23 -26.70
N VAL A 200 24.87 0.09 -27.29
CA VAL A 200 24.32 -1.04 -26.52
C VAL A 200 25.45 -1.74 -25.77
N THR A 201 25.45 -1.66 -24.44
CA THR A 201 26.31 -2.49 -23.59
C THR A 201 25.62 -3.83 -23.36
N THR A 202 26.11 -4.90 -23.99
CA THR A 202 25.60 -6.25 -23.77
C THR A 202 26.03 -6.75 -22.38
N MET A 203 25.08 -6.87 -21.44
CA MET A 203 25.35 -7.37 -20.09
C MET A 203 25.27 -8.91 -20.03
N GLY A 204 26.05 -9.52 -19.12
CA GLY A 204 26.03 -10.97 -18.87
C GLY A 204 24.71 -11.46 -18.25
N VAL A 205 24.64 -12.76 -17.96
CA VAL A 205 23.44 -13.40 -17.38
C VAL A 205 23.07 -12.77 -16.03
N LEU A 206 21.88 -12.17 -15.96
CA LEU A 206 21.29 -11.72 -14.70
C LEU A 206 20.66 -12.91 -13.97
N LYS A 207 21.01 -13.08 -12.70
CA LYS A 207 20.32 -14.01 -11.79
C LYS A 207 19.29 -13.21 -10.99
N PRO A 208 18.05 -13.73 -10.82
CA PRO A 208 17.08 -13.11 -9.92
C PRO A 208 17.69 -12.84 -8.54
N LYS A 209 17.44 -11.65 -8.00
CA LYS A 209 17.82 -11.30 -6.62
C LYS A 209 16.61 -10.86 -5.82
N VAL A 210 16.43 -11.47 -4.66
CA VAL A 210 15.55 -11.00 -3.58
C VAL A 210 16.42 -10.23 -2.59
N VAL A 211 16.11 -8.96 -2.36
CA VAL A 211 16.85 -8.10 -1.43
C VAL A 211 15.91 -7.42 -0.47
N CYS A 212 16.31 -7.33 0.80
CA CYS A 212 15.51 -6.72 1.85
C CYS A 212 16.14 -5.41 2.31
N PHE A 213 15.37 -4.32 2.29
CA PHE A 213 15.69 -3.07 2.96
C PHE A 213 15.00 -3.04 4.31
N THR A 214 15.79 -2.92 5.37
CA THR A 214 15.33 -2.91 6.76
C THR A 214 16.01 -1.81 7.56
N SER A 215 15.51 -1.54 8.76
CA SER A 215 16.10 -0.54 9.66
C SER A 215 15.75 -0.87 11.10
N ALA A 216 16.72 -0.65 11.99
CA ALA A 216 16.52 -0.83 13.43
C ALA A 216 15.76 0.34 14.10
N LYS A 217 15.50 1.43 13.37
CA LYS A 217 14.81 2.63 13.87
C LYS A 217 13.92 3.23 12.78
N GLY A 218 12.76 3.77 13.17
CA GLY A 218 11.88 4.51 12.28
C GLY A 218 12.49 5.86 11.84
N GLY A 219 12.11 6.35 10.66
CA GLY A 219 12.52 7.67 10.17
C GLY A 219 13.94 7.76 9.61
N VAL A 220 14.67 6.65 9.46
CA VAL A 220 16.04 6.65 8.92
C VAL A 220 16.12 6.72 7.39
N GLY A 221 14.97 6.75 6.69
CA GLY A 221 14.91 6.81 5.22
C GLY A 221 14.90 5.45 4.51
N LYS A 222 14.58 4.35 5.20
CA LYS A 222 14.51 2.99 4.64
C LYS A 222 13.61 2.88 3.39
N SER A 223 12.32 3.22 3.52
CA SER A 223 11.35 3.14 2.42
C SER A 223 11.73 4.06 1.26
N ALA A 224 12.23 5.26 1.59
CA ALA A 224 12.71 6.22 0.60
C ALA A 224 13.86 5.63 -0.26
N ILE A 225 14.85 4.99 0.38
CA ILE A 225 15.97 4.35 -0.31
C ILE A 225 15.49 3.11 -1.09
N ALA A 226 14.60 2.29 -0.53
CA ALA A 226 14.06 1.12 -1.23
C ALA A 226 13.31 1.51 -2.53
N MET A 227 12.48 2.56 -2.46
CA MET A 227 11.78 3.13 -3.61
C MET A 227 12.74 3.67 -4.68
N GLU A 228 13.75 4.44 -4.29
CA GLU A 228 14.74 4.98 -5.24
C GLU A 228 15.58 3.88 -5.88
N VAL A 229 16.02 2.87 -5.12
CA VAL A 229 16.80 1.76 -5.66
C VAL A 229 15.97 0.93 -6.65
N ALA A 230 14.73 0.57 -6.28
CA ALA A 230 13.85 -0.21 -7.15
C ALA A 230 13.50 0.56 -8.45
N SER A 231 13.20 1.86 -8.34
CA SER A 231 12.91 2.70 -9.51
C SER A 231 14.14 2.90 -10.41
N CYS A 232 15.34 3.06 -9.84
CA CYS A 232 16.59 3.11 -10.61
C CYS A 232 16.87 1.82 -11.37
N LEU A 233 16.67 0.65 -10.73
CA LEU A 233 16.81 -0.65 -11.37
C LEU A 233 15.84 -0.81 -12.55
N ALA A 234 14.55 -0.53 -12.33
CA ALA A 234 13.52 -0.66 -13.36
C ALA A 234 13.76 0.29 -14.55
N ALA A 235 13.99 1.57 -14.26
CA ALA A 235 14.24 2.57 -15.29
C ALA A 235 15.49 2.24 -16.12
N ARG A 236 16.57 1.79 -15.46
CA ARG A 236 17.80 1.39 -16.18
C ARG A 236 17.59 0.13 -17.00
N GLY A 237 16.80 -0.82 -16.49
CA GLY A 237 16.43 -2.04 -17.19
C GLY A 237 15.81 -1.79 -18.56
N ASN A 238 15.02 -0.73 -18.69
CA ASN A 238 14.42 -0.31 -19.97
C ASN A 238 15.41 0.34 -20.95
N GLU A 239 16.59 0.75 -20.48
CA GLU A 239 17.62 1.44 -21.27
C GLU A 239 18.72 0.49 -21.77
N VAL A 240 18.82 -0.74 -21.25
CA VAL A 240 19.92 -1.67 -21.55
C VAL A 240 19.42 -2.92 -22.26
N GLU A 241 20.20 -3.41 -23.23
CA GLU A 241 19.94 -4.74 -23.81
C GLU A 241 20.76 -5.78 -23.04
N ILE A 242 20.09 -6.86 -22.64
CA ILE A 242 20.70 -7.94 -21.85
C ILE A 242 20.88 -9.17 -22.74
N ASN A 243 22.02 -9.84 -22.59
CA ASN A 243 22.30 -11.04 -23.36
C ASN A 243 21.34 -12.17 -22.97
N MET A 244 20.52 -12.60 -23.93
CA MET A 244 19.38 -13.51 -23.80
C MET A 244 19.74 -14.99 -23.56
N SER A 245 21.01 -15.34 -23.31
CA SER A 245 21.45 -16.74 -23.35
C SER A 245 20.94 -17.64 -22.21
N THR A 246 20.13 -17.15 -21.26
CA THR A 246 19.66 -17.93 -20.10
C THR A 246 18.25 -17.61 -19.57
N ARG A 247 17.41 -16.79 -20.24
CA ARG A 247 16.00 -16.61 -19.85
C ARG A 247 15.08 -16.46 -21.08
N GLY A 248 13.85 -16.94 -20.93
CA GLY A 248 12.85 -17.01 -22.00
C GLY A 248 12.24 -15.66 -22.39
N ALA A 249 11.93 -15.54 -23.68
CA ALA A 249 11.02 -14.66 -24.41
C ALA A 249 11.07 -13.11 -24.24
N SER A 250 11.28 -12.53 -23.06
CA SER A 250 11.29 -11.07 -22.89
C SER A 250 12.67 -10.58 -22.45
N GLY A 251 13.37 -9.82 -23.29
CA GLY A 251 14.65 -9.17 -22.96
C GLY A 251 14.52 -7.97 -22.01
N GLU A 252 13.43 -7.92 -21.23
CA GLU A 252 13.08 -6.84 -20.33
C GLU A 252 13.50 -7.19 -18.90
N VAL A 253 14.10 -6.24 -18.18
CA VAL A 253 14.34 -6.37 -16.73
C VAL A 253 13.06 -6.07 -15.98
N ASN A 254 12.58 -7.05 -15.23
CA ASN A 254 11.42 -6.87 -14.37
C ASN A 254 11.85 -6.65 -12.92
N VAL A 255 11.41 -5.55 -12.32
CA VAL A 255 11.69 -5.21 -10.92
C VAL A 255 10.37 -5.01 -10.18
N VAL A 256 10.25 -5.59 -8.99
CA VAL A 256 9.10 -5.40 -8.09
C VAL A 256 9.55 -4.85 -6.75
N LEU A 257 8.88 -3.81 -6.27
CA LEU A 257 8.94 -3.31 -4.90
C LEU A 257 7.79 -3.91 -4.10
N VAL A 258 8.09 -4.61 -3.00
CA VAL A 258 7.10 -5.23 -2.12
C VAL A 258 7.10 -4.47 -0.79
N ASP A 259 5.98 -3.81 -0.48
CA ASP A 259 5.79 -3.14 0.79
C ASP A 259 5.31 -4.15 1.84
N LEU A 260 6.23 -4.56 2.72
CA LEU A 260 5.97 -5.44 3.86
C LEU A 260 5.81 -4.63 5.16
N ASN A 261 5.81 -3.29 5.09
CA ASN A 261 5.53 -2.45 6.25
C ASN A 261 4.02 -2.23 6.38
N TYR A 262 3.33 -3.15 7.07
CA TYR A 262 1.89 -3.02 7.33
C TYR A 262 1.52 -1.85 8.23
N ALA A 263 2.44 -1.29 9.02
CA ALA A 263 2.16 -0.13 9.84
C ALA A 263 2.16 1.15 8.99
N PHE A 264 0.96 1.56 8.57
CA PHE A 264 0.71 2.81 7.82
C PHE A 264 1.52 2.88 6.50
N GLY A 265 0.99 2.21 5.46
CA GLY A 265 1.65 1.96 4.18
C GLY A 265 2.31 3.18 3.53
N THR A 266 3.62 3.30 3.74
CA THR A 266 4.42 4.44 3.26
C THR A 266 4.49 4.47 1.74
N VAL A 267 4.60 3.30 1.09
CA VAL A 267 4.67 3.23 -0.38
C VAL A 267 3.35 3.68 -1.00
N ALA A 268 2.22 3.21 -0.46
CA ALA A 268 0.90 3.60 -0.93
C ALA A 268 0.66 5.11 -0.77
N ALA A 269 1.06 5.70 0.36
CA ALA A 269 0.93 7.13 0.60
C ALA A 269 1.87 8.00 -0.24
N THR A 270 3.03 7.46 -0.66
CA THR A 270 4.04 8.22 -1.42
C THR A 270 3.80 8.16 -2.92
N LEU A 271 3.29 7.05 -3.46
CA LEU A 271 3.24 6.82 -4.91
C LEU A 271 1.83 7.03 -5.48
N PRO A 272 1.60 8.07 -6.31
CA PRO A 272 0.30 8.37 -6.91
C PRO A 272 -0.30 7.21 -7.71
N CYS A 273 0.54 6.40 -8.36
CA CYS A 273 0.09 5.21 -9.10
C CYS A 273 -0.58 4.15 -8.20
N VAL A 274 -0.37 4.21 -6.88
CA VAL A 274 -1.03 3.38 -5.88
C VAL A 274 -2.14 4.18 -5.18
N SER A 275 -1.86 5.37 -4.64
CA SER A 275 -2.85 6.15 -3.87
C SER A 275 -4.07 6.55 -4.68
N ASP A 276 -3.87 6.89 -5.96
CA ASP A 276 -4.94 7.42 -6.81
C ASP A 276 -5.68 6.30 -7.56
N MET A 277 -5.19 5.05 -7.45
CA MET A 277 -5.82 3.91 -8.08
C MET A 277 -7.06 3.49 -7.29
N LYS A 278 -8.19 3.34 -8.00
CA LYS A 278 -9.40 2.74 -7.41
C LYS A 278 -9.12 1.26 -7.12
N ASN A 279 -9.09 0.90 -5.83
CA ASN A 279 -8.85 -0.45 -5.32
C ASN A 279 -7.55 -1.09 -5.87
N PRO A 280 -6.36 -0.58 -5.49
CA PRO A 280 -5.11 -1.18 -5.92
C PRO A 280 -4.98 -2.60 -5.36
N PRO A 281 -4.45 -3.57 -6.12
CA PRO A 281 -4.13 -4.88 -5.56
C PRO A 281 -3.11 -4.72 -4.44
N THR A 282 -3.26 -5.51 -3.37
CA THR A 282 -2.43 -5.47 -2.16
C THR A 282 -1.98 -6.87 -1.76
N LEU A 283 -1.20 -6.98 -0.68
CA LEU A 283 -0.91 -8.26 -0.02
C LEU A 283 -2.19 -9.07 0.28
N ALA A 284 -3.32 -8.43 0.60
CA ALA A 284 -4.56 -9.14 0.90
C ALA A 284 -5.11 -9.90 -0.32
N ASP A 285 -5.02 -9.32 -1.51
CA ASP A 285 -5.47 -9.95 -2.76
C ASP A 285 -4.64 -11.19 -3.11
N TRP A 286 -3.33 -11.11 -2.86
CA TRP A 286 -2.44 -12.27 -2.97
C TRP A 286 -2.83 -13.36 -1.99
N VAL A 287 -3.08 -13.01 -0.73
CA VAL A 287 -3.50 -13.97 0.31
C VAL A 287 -4.81 -14.65 -0.09
N LEU A 288 -5.81 -13.90 -0.57
CA LEU A 288 -7.05 -14.48 -1.08
C LEU A 288 -6.80 -15.45 -2.24
N LYS A 289 -5.93 -15.10 -3.18
CA LYS A 289 -5.60 -15.97 -4.31
C LYS A 289 -4.88 -17.24 -3.87
N ILE A 290 -3.99 -17.14 -2.88
CA ILE A 290 -3.32 -18.29 -2.28
C ILE A 290 -4.34 -19.18 -1.55
N ARG A 291 -5.21 -18.60 -0.71
CA ARG A 291 -6.29 -19.34 -0.03
C ARG A 291 -7.18 -20.09 -1.02
N GLU A 292 -7.58 -19.47 -2.14
CA GLU A 292 -8.33 -20.12 -3.23
C GLU A 292 -7.57 -21.33 -3.79
N LYS A 293 -6.28 -21.16 -4.10
CA LYS A 293 -5.42 -22.23 -4.63
C LYS A 293 -5.20 -23.35 -3.60
N VAL A 294 -5.03 -23.03 -2.32
CA VAL A 294 -4.93 -24.00 -1.23
C VAL A 294 -6.20 -24.83 -1.17
N VAL A 295 -7.36 -24.18 -1.02
CA VAL A 295 -8.66 -24.87 -0.97
C VAL A 295 -8.82 -25.75 -2.19
N ARG A 296 -8.52 -25.28 -3.40
CA ARG A 296 -8.62 -26.11 -4.62
C ARG A 296 -7.75 -27.38 -4.55
N GLY A 297 -6.56 -27.29 -3.97
CA GLY A 297 -5.59 -28.38 -3.87
C GLY A 297 -5.87 -29.39 -2.74
N LEU A 298 -6.80 -29.10 -1.82
CA LEU A 298 -7.11 -29.95 -0.68
C LEU A 298 -8.10 -31.09 -1.00
N SER A 299 -7.97 -32.18 -0.22
CA SER A 299 -8.94 -33.28 -0.15
C SER A 299 -10.31 -32.78 0.33
N TYR A 300 -11.35 -33.60 0.18
CA TYR A 300 -12.68 -33.25 0.67
C TYR A 300 -12.70 -33.14 2.20
N GLU A 301 -12.01 -34.07 2.87
CA GLU A 301 -11.90 -34.15 4.33
C GLU A 301 -11.18 -32.92 4.89
N ASP A 302 -10.02 -32.54 4.31
CA ASP A 302 -9.26 -31.37 4.75
C ASP A 302 -10.01 -30.05 4.50
N LYS A 303 -10.77 -29.94 3.39
CA LYS A 303 -11.65 -28.78 3.14
C LYS A 303 -12.70 -28.64 4.22
N LYS A 304 -13.34 -29.74 4.60
CA LYS A 304 -14.36 -29.75 5.64
C LYS A 304 -13.75 -29.37 7.00
N GLU A 305 -12.58 -29.91 7.33
CA GLU A 305 -11.83 -29.54 8.55
C GLU A 305 -11.55 -28.03 8.58
N LEU A 306 -10.97 -27.48 7.51
CA LEU A 306 -10.66 -26.06 7.40
C LEU A 306 -11.91 -25.17 7.53
N GLN A 307 -13.03 -25.56 6.90
CA GLN A 307 -14.29 -24.80 6.95
C GLN A 307 -14.99 -24.81 8.31
N THR A 308 -14.68 -25.79 9.17
CA THR A 308 -15.24 -25.86 10.53
C THR A 308 -14.46 -25.03 11.56
N GLN A 309 -13.31 -24.46 11.18
CA GLN A 309 -12.53 -23.61 12.06
C GLN A 309 -13.14 -22.21 12.14
N GLU A 310 -13.31 -21.70 13.36
CA GLU A 310 -13.76 -20.32 13.61
C GLU A 310 -12.77 -19.29 13.04
N HIS A 311 -11.47 -19.58 13.16
CA HIS A 311 -10.39 -18.81 12.55
C HIS A 311 -9.50 -19.74 11.70
N PRO A 312 -9.82 -19.93 10.40
CA PRO A 312 -9.12 -20.88 9.54
C PRO A 312 -7.61 -20.58 9.44
N ARG A 313 -6.78 -21.55 9.84
CA ARG A 313 -5.31 -21.51 9.69
C ARG A 313 -4.90 -22.39 8.53
N TYR A 314 -4.46 -21.78 7.44
CA TYR A 314 -4.13 -22.46 6.18
C TYR A 314 -2.71 -23.04 6.20
N ALA A 315 -1.80 -22.51 7.02
CA ALA A 315 -0.39 -22.92 7.04
C ALA A 315 -0.22 -24.44 7.18
N SER A 316 -0.97 -25.07 8.08
CA SER A 316 -0.93 -26.52 8.32
C SER A 316 -1.39 -27.35 7.11
N PHE A 317 -2.32 -26.80 6.31
CA PHE A 317 -2.88 -27.47 5.14
C PHE A 317 -2.00 -27.33 3.91
N ILE A 318 -1.20 -26.26 3.81
CA ILE A 318 -0.22 -26.06 2.72
C ILE A 318 0.73 -27.26 2.61
N TYR A 319 1.12 -27.86 3.75
CA TYR A 319 2.00 -29.03 3.78
C TYR A 319 1.31 -30.37 3.44
N LYS A 320 -0.03 -30.42 3.48
CA LYS A 320 -0.81 -31.64 3.16
C LYS A 320 -1.14 -31.77 1.67
N MET A 321 -1.06 -30.68 0.91
CA MET A 321 -1.46 -30.63 -0.49
C MET A 321 -0.28 -30.71 -1.47
N ASN A 322 -0.58 -31.03 -2.73
CA ASN A 322 0.42 -30.96 -3.80
C ASN A 322 0.77 -29.49 -4.09
N ARG A 323 2.03 -29.11 -3.84
CA ARG A 323 2.53 -27.73 -4.02
C ARG A 323 2.35 -27.18 -5.44
N ASN A 324 2.19 -28.02 -6.47
CA ASN A 324 1.92 -27.56 -7.83
C ASN A 324 0.62 -26.75 -7.97
N TYR A 325 -0.35 -26.92 -7.08
CA TYR A 325 -1.57 -26.09 -7.07
C TYR A 325 -1.29 -24.62 -6.68
N LEU A 326 -0.16 -24.34 -6.01
CA LEU A 326 0.24 -22.99 -5.61
C LEU A 326 0.98 -22.21 -6.69
N ARG A 327 1.22 -22.81 -7.87
CA ARG A 327 1.88 -22.08 -8.96
C ARG A 327 0.99 -20.97 -9.50
N PHE A 328 1.59 -19.82 -9.78
CA PHE A 328 0.96 -18.73 -10.47
C PHE A 328 1.39 -18.68 -11.93
N THR A 329 0.46 -18.34 -12.80
CA THR A 329 0.77 -17.95 -14.17
C THR A 329 1.32 -16.52 -14.19
N ARG A 330 2.07 -16.16 -15.24
CA ARG A 330 2.54 -14.78 -15.44
C ARG A 330 1.37 -13.78 -15.42
N GLN A 331 0.24 -14.11 -16.03
CA GLN A 331 -0.92 -13.23 -16.03
C GLN A 331 -1.49 -13.01 -14.63
N GLU A 332 -1.59 -14.07 -13.81
CA GLU A 332 -2.05 -13.95 -12.43
C GLU A 332 -1.11 -13.06 -11.60
N VAL A 333 0.20 -13.32 -11.62
CA VAL A 333 1.18 -12.52 -10.86
C VAL A 333 1.09 -11.05 -11.22
N PHE A 334 1.10 -10.72 -12.51
CA PHE A 334 1.11 -9.33 -12.95
C PHE A 334 -0.24 -8.63 -12.75
N SER A 335 -1.35 -9.37 -12.67
CA SER A 335 -2.68 -8.81 -12.32
C SER A 335 -2.82 -8.42 -10.86
N LEU A 336 -1.96 -8.95 -9.99
CA LEU A 336 -1.96 -8.69 -8.54
C LEU A 336 -0.90 -7.64 -8.14
N LEU A 337 -0.48 -6.80 -9.09
CA LEU A 337 0.55 -5.78 -8.89
C LEU A 337 0.12 -4.47 -9.55
N VAL A 338 0.57 -3.36 -8.97
CA VAL A 338 0.47 -2.03 -9.57
C VAL A 338 1.71 -1.79 -10.43
N LYS A 339 1.55 -1.30 -11.66
CA LYS A 339 2.68 -0.93 -12.52
C LYS A 339 2.90 0.59 -12.48
N GLU A 340 4.09 1.04 -12.12
CA GLU A 340 4.46 2.44 -12.19
C GLU A 340 4.80 2.82 -13.64
N PRO A 341 4.06 3.77 -14.24
CA PRO A 341 4.08 3.97 -15.69
C PRO A 341 5.38 4.57 -16.22
N LYS A 342 6.15 5.33 -15.43
CA LYS A 342 7.34 6.04 -15.92
C LYS A 342 8.58 5.15 -15.94
N THR A 343 8.75 4.32 -14.92
CA THR A 343 9.92 3.47 -14.72
C THR A 343 9.67 2.03 -15.14
N GLY A 344 8.42 1.60 -15.24
CA GLY A 344 8.05 0.21 -15.48
C GLY A 344 8.21 -0.70 -14.26
N MET A 345 8.54 -0.13 -13.10
CA MET A 345 8.59 -0.84 -11.82
C MET A 345 7.21 -1.40 -11.46
N TYR A 346 7.17 -2.62 -10.94
CA TYR A 346 5.98 -3.19 -10.34
C TYR A 346 5.98 -2.95 -8.83
N ILE A 347 4.80 -2.80 -8.24
CA ILE A 347 4.62 -2.52 -6.83
C ILE A 347 3.60 -3.51 -6.29
N LEU A 348 3.93 -4.13 -5.17
CA LEU A 348 2.99 -4.84 -4.31
C LEU A 348 2.79 -3.98 -3.05
N PRO A 349 1.73 -3.16 -2.99
CA PRO A 349 1.35 -2.42 -1.80
C PRO A 349 1.08 -3.36 -0.62
N THR A 350 1.34 -2.86 0.59
CA THR A 350 0.94 -3.52 1.81
C THR A 350 -0.59 -3.57 1.93
N ILE A 351 -1.09 -4.23 2.98
CA ILE A 351 -2.54 -4.29 3.25
C ILE A 351 -3.16 -2.92 3.48
N SER A 352 -4.42 -2.75 3.06
CA SER A 352 -5.14 -1.48 3.21
C SER A 352 -5.65 -1.21 4.64
N SER A 353 -5.71 -2.23 5.50
CA SER A 353 -6.25 -2.13 6.86
C SER A 353 -5.35 -2.85 7.86
N ASN A 354 -4.93 -2.16 8.91
CA ASN A 354 -4.08 -2.74 9.96
C ASN A 354 -4.81 -3.87 10.72
N PHE A 355 -6.14 -3.91 10.70
CA PHE A 355 -6.91 -5.02 11.31
C PHE A 355 -6.74 -6.34 10.55
N ASP A 356 -6.37 -6.28 9.27
CA ASP A 356 -6.20 -7.47 8.43
C ASP A 356 -4.84 -8.14 8.59
N VAL A 357 -3.88 -7.51 9.30
CA VAL A 357 -2.54 -8.11 9.51
C VAL A 357 -2.64 -9.48 10.18
N ALA A 358 -3.51 -9.60 11.19
CA ALA A 358 -3.65 -10.80 12.01
C ALA A 358 -4.10 -12.03 11.21
N GLU A 359 -4.75 -11.81 10.07
CA GLU A 359 -5.25 -12.83 9.15
C GLU A 359 -4.17 -13.37 8.19
N ILE A 360 -3.02 -12.70 8.12
CA ILE A 360 -1.96 -13.03 7.16
C ILE A 360 -0.90 -13.89 7.84
N GLU A 361 -0.92 -15.18 7.48
CA GLU A 361 0.09 -16.15 7.88
C GLU A 361 1.41 -15.90 7.13
N ASN A 362 2.55 -16.13 7.80
CA ASN A 362 3.88 -15.86 7.23
C ASN A 362 4.16 -16.73 5.99
N GLU A 363 3.60 -17.94 5.94
CA GLU A 363 3.67 -18.86 4.83
C GLU A 363 3.11 -18.25 3.54
N PHE A 364 2.12 -17.36 3.64
CA PHE A 364 1.63 -16.62 2.47
C PHE A 364 2.66 -15.64 1.95
N ILE A 365 3.36 -14.92 2.83
CA ILE A 365 4.45 -14.02 2.45
C ILE A 365 5.59 -14.79 1.81
N GLU A 366 5.92 -15.98 2.32
CA GLU A 366 6.93 -16.88 1.72
C GLU A 366 6.54 -17.28 0.29
N ILE A 367 5.29 -17.70 0.07
CA ILE A 367 4.76 -18.03 -1.25
C ILE A 367 4.79 -16.81 -2.19
N ILE A 368 4.39 -15.63 -1.71
CA ILE A 368 4.41 -14.39 -2.51
C ILE A 368 5.83 -14.09 -2.99
N ILE A 369 6.82 -14.10 -2.08
CA ILE A 369 8.21 -13.81 -2.44
C ILE A 369 8.78 -14.87 -3.39
N GLU A 370 8.47 -16.15 -3.16
CA GLU A 370 8.87 -17.24 -4.06
C GLU A 370 8.32 -17.04 -5.47
N GLU A 371 7.02 -16.79 -5.61
CA GLU A 371 6.37 -16.59 -6.90
C GLU A 371 6.88 -15.32 -7.59
N LEU A 372 7.08 -14.22 -6.88
CA LEU A 372 7.70 -13.02 -7.45
C LEU A 372 9.12 -13.30 -7.95
N SER A 373 9.93 -14.07 -7.20
CA SER A 373 11.30 -14.41 -7.63
C SER A 373 11.36 -15.21 -8.94
N ASN A 374 10.29 -15.95 -9.26
CA ASN A 374 10.19 -16.72 -10.51
C ASN A 374 10.00 -15.81 -11.74
N PHE A 375 9.37 -14.64 -11.59
CA PHE A 375 9.00 -13.76 -12.70
C PHE A 375 9.78 -12.45 -12.77
N PHE A 376 10.48 -12.07 -11.70
CA PHE A 376 11.22 -10.83 -11.60
C PHE A 376 12.73 -11.08 -11.59
N ASP A 377 13.51 -10.08 -12.00
CA ASP A 377 14.97 -10.07 -11.93
C ASP A 377 15.45 -9.45 -10.61
N ALA A 378 14.68 -8.50 -10.05
CA ALA A 378 14.84 -8.02 -8.68
C ALA A 378 13.50 -7.95 -7.94
N VAL A 379 13.49 -8.53 -6.74
CA VAL A 379 12.41 -8.40 -5.75
C VAL A 379 12.98 -7.58 -4.59
N VAL A 380 12.55 -6.33 -4.47
CA VAL A 380 12.99 -5.39 -3.43
C VAL A 380 11.94 -5.37 -2.33
N LEU A 381 12.27 -5.91 -1.16
CA LEU A 381 11.38 -5.98 0.01
C LEU A 381 11.62 -4.76 0.90
N ASP A 382 10.59 -3.99 1.19
CA ASP A 382 10.63 -2.89 2.15
C ASP A 382 9.93 -3.32 3.45
N THR A 383 10.67 -3.55 4.53
CA THR A 383 10.10 -4.07 5.80
C THR A 383 9.63 -2.95 6.72
N GLY A 384 8.99 -3.29 7.84
CA GLY A 384 8.84 -2.35 8.96
C GLY A 384 10.17 -2.04 9.65
N ASN A 385 10.12 -1.24 10.72
CA ASN A 385 11.20 -1.04 11.69
C ASN A 385 11.10 -1.98 12.90
N ASN A 386 10.37 -3.09 12.74
CA ASN A 386 10.14 -4.12 13.75
C ASN A 386 10.98 -5.37 13.45
N PHE A 387 10.84 -6.39 14.29
CA PHE A 387 11.45 -7.71 14.09
C PHE A 387 10.36 -8.80 14.12
N GLU A 388 9.19 -8.51 13.55
CA GLU A 388 8.01 -9.39 13.55
C GLU A 388 7.88 -10.18 12.24
N GLY A 389 6.84 -11.02 12.14
CA GLY A 389 6.68 -12.08 11.13
C GLY A 389 7.10 -11.71 9.70
N PHE A 390 6.60 -10.61 9.14
CA PHE A 390 6.93 -10.21 7.76
C PHE A 390 8.42 -9.85 7.60
N THR A 391 8.99 -9.15 8.57
CA THR A 391 10.42 -8.79 8.58
C THR A 391 11.30 -10.03 8.70
N GLN A 392 10.95 -10.95 9.61
CA GLN A 392 11.69 -12.21 9.77
C GLN A 392 11.62 -13.08 8.50
N THR A 393 10.45 -13.11 7.86
CA THR A 393 10.22 -13.81 6.58
C THR A 393 11.06 -13.21 5.46
N ALA A 394 11.07 -11.88 5.35
CA ALA A 394 11.92 -11.15 4.41
C ALA A 394 13.41 -11.50 4.61
N PHE A 395 13.88 -11.62 5.86
CA PHE A 395 15.27 -11.97 6.15
C PHE A 395 15.62 -13.39 5.67
N ARG A 396 14.74 -14.37 5.94
CA ARG A 396 14.95 -15.76 5.49
C ARG A 396 15.01 -15.87 3.97
N MET A 397 14.09 -15.18 3.28
CA MET A 397 13.91 -15.27 1.83
C MET A 397 14.90 -14.42 1.01
N SER A 398 15.60 -13.46 1.63
CA SER A 398 16.50 -12.56 0.91
C SER A 398 17.87 -13.18 0.65
N ASN A 399 18.44 -12.84 -0.51
CA ASN A 399 19.84 -13.09 -0.84
C ASN A 399 20.77 -12.11 -0.11
N GLU A 400 20.34 -10.85 0.02
CA GLU A 400 21.07 -9.78 0.69
C GLU A 400 20.10 -8.90 1.51
N ILE A 401 20.56 -8.44 2.67
CA ILE A 401 19.77 -7.62 3.60
C ILE A 401 20.52 -6.30 3.84
N TYR A 402 19.95 -5.20 3.36
CA TYR A 402 20.47 -3.84 3.48
C TYR A 402 19.87 -3.17 4.72
N ILE A 403 20.67 -2.99 5.77
CA ILE A 403 20.29 -2.27 6.98
C ILE A 403 20.55 -0.78 6.74
N VAL A 404 19.48 0.00 6.62
CA VAL A 404 19.54 1.46 6.50
C VAL A 404 19.64 2.09 7.89
N ALA A 405 20.59 3.01 8.05
CA ALA A 405 20.89 3.63 9.33
C ALA A 405 21.38 5.06 9.17
N ASN A 406 21.07 5.95 10.13
CA ASN A 406 21.79 7.21 10.24
C ASN A 406 23.09 7.03 11.06
N PRO A 407 24.12 7.84 10.82
CA PRO A 407 25.41 7.75 11.52
C PRO A 407 25.30 8.26 12.97
N ASN A 408 24.72 7.43 13.83
CA ASN A 408 24.55 7.69 15.26
C ASN A 408 24.86 6.45 16.11
N ILE A 409 25.57 6.66 17.23
CA ILE A 409 25.89 5.67 18.27
C ILE A 409 24.64 4.91 18.74
N ALA A 410 23.52 5.60 19.01
CA ALA A 410 22.31 4.93 19.48
C ALA A 410 21.77 3.92 18.45
N VAL A 411 21.75 4.30 17.17
CA VAL A 411 21.32 3.42 16.07
C VAL A 411 22.29 2.26 15.91
N THR A 412 23.60 2.49 16.09
CA THR A 412 24.65 1.46 16.04
C THR A 412 24.39 0.35 17.06
N VAL A 413 24.03 0.69 18.29
CA VAL A 413 23.73 -0.29 19.35
C VAL A 413 22.50 -1.13 18.99
N ILE A 414 21.43 -0.50 18.50
CA ILE A 414 20.19 -1.22 18.14
C ILE A 414 20.44 -2.16 16.94
N ILE A 415 21.24 -1.75 15.96
CA ILE A 415 21.61 -2.63 14.83
C ILE A 415 22.35 -3.88 15.31
N LYS A 416 23.25 -3.77 16.30
CA LYS A 416 23.91 -4.95 16.87
C LYS A 416 22.93 -5.92 17.51
N GLN A 417 21.90 -5.39 18.18
CA GLN A 417 20.84 -6.21 18.76
C GLN A 417 20.04 -6.92 17.66
N LEU A 418 19.62 -6.19 16.61
CA LEU A 418 18.94 -6.78 15.45
C LEU A 418 19.79 -7.87 14.79
N LEU A 419 21.10 -7.63 14.60
CA LEU A 419 22.01 -8.62 14.02
C LEU A 419 22.13 -9.86 14.92
N LYS A 420 22.22 -9.67 16.23
CA LYS A 420 22.25 -10.78 17.19
C LYS A 420 20.97 -11.60 17.10
N ASP A 421 19.80 -10.96 17.13
CA ASP A 421 18.52 -11.66 17.08
C ASP A 421 18.30 -12.36 15.73
N ALA A 422 18.77 -11.77 14.62
CA ALA A 422 18.69 -12.39 13.31
C ALA A 422 19.67 -13.56 13.13
N VAL A 423 20.92 -13.42 13.56
CA VAL A 423 21.94 -14.46 13.38
C VAL A 423 21.74 -15.59 14.38
N ASP A 424 21.64 -15.27 15.67
CA ASP A 424 21.57 -16.27 16.73
C ASP A 424 20.15 -16.81 16.89
N GLY A 425 19.13 -15.95 16.74
CA GLY A 425 17.73 -16.31 16.96
C GLY A 425 17.05 -16.94 15.74
N LEU A 426 17.29 -16.40 14.53
CA LEU A 426 16.66 -16.90 13.30
C LEU A 426 17.61 -17.75 12.43
N GLY A 427 18.90 -17.85 12.77
CA GLY A 427 19.88 -18.59 11.97
C GLY A 427 20.19 -17.95 10.62
N ILE A 428 20.01 -16.63 10.48
CA ILE A 428 20.32 -15.93 9.23
C ILE A 428 21.83 -15.76 9.10
N ASP A 429 22.39 -16.15 7.95
CA ASP A 429 23.81 -15.95 7.67
C ASP A 429 24.19 -14.48 7.80
N ARG A 430 25.18 -14.19 8.67
CA ARG A 430 25.68 -12.83 8.89
C ARG A 430 26.18 -12.18 7.59
N ASP A 431 26.69 -12.98 6.65
CA ASP A 431 27.21 -12.52 5.37
C ASP A 431 26.15 -11.99 4.40
N LYS A 432 24.85 -12.20 4.68
CA LYS A 432 23.76 -11.57 3.94
C LYS A 432 23.63 -10.07 4.26
N PHE A 433 24.09 -9.63 5.43
CA PHE A 433 23.86 -8.26 5.88
C PHE A 433 24.85 -7.26 5.28
N ARG A 434 24.35 -6.09 4.90
CA ARG A 434 25.10 -4.94 4.41
C ARG A 434 24.60 -3.68 5.11
N LEU A 435 25.50 -2.80 5.52
CA LEU A 435 25.15 -1.50 6.12
C LEU A 435 24.98 -0.45 5.01
N VAL A 436 23.91 0.34 5.07
CA VAL A 436 23.72 1.55 4.26
C VAL A 436 23.60 2.73 5.21
N ILE A 437 24.51 3.69 5.09
CA ILE A 437 24.53 4.87 5.97
C ILE A 437 23.82 6.02 5.26
N ASN A 438 22.62 6.37 5.72
CA ASN A 438 21.87 7.50 5.21
C ASN A 438 22.22 8.77 5.99
N HIS A 439 22.75 9.78 5.30
CA HIS A 439 23.11 11.05 5.91
C HIS A 439 21.90 11.99 5.93
N PRO A 440 21.30 12.28 7.10
CA PRO A 440 20.08 13.09 7.16
C PRO A 440 20.37 14.58 7.00
N GLN A 441 21.64 15.00 7.15
CA GLN A 441 22.12 16.38 7.04
C GLN A 441 23.58 16.37 6.61
N THR A 442 24.05 17.50 6.08
CA THR A 442 25.46 17.68 5.69
C THR A 442 26.34 17.92 6.93
N ASN A 443 27.49 17.25 7.03
CA ASN A 443 28.53 17.47 8.04
C ASN A 443 28.09 17.34 9.51
N LYS A 444 26.98 16.66 9.80
CA LYS A 444 26.44 16.49 11.15
C LYS A 444 26.22 15.01 11.47
N GLN A 445 27.28 14.37 11.95
CA GLN A 445 27.28 12.96 12.36
C GLN A 445 27.93 12.82 13.73
N SER A 446 27.41 11.92 14.59
CA SER A 446 28.01 11.66 15.91
C SER A 446 29.07 10.55 15.86
N ILE A 447 29.11 9.80 14.77
CA ILE A 447 30.08 8.75 14.47
C ILE A 447 30.35 8.80 12.96
N ASP A 448 31.58 8.60 12.51
CA ASP A 448 31.87 8.49 11.08
C ASP A 448 31.50 7.10 10.53
N ASP A 449 31.39 7.02 9.20
CA ASP A 449 30.93 5.82 8.50
C ASP A 449 31.83 4.60 8.74
N GLU A 450 33.16 4.79 8.80
CA GLU A 450 34.13 3.70 9.02
C GLU A 450 34.07 3.18 10.46
N ALA A 451 33.96 4.07 11.44
CA ALA A 451 33.81 3.74 12.84
C ALA A 451 32.47 3.03 13.10
N MET A 452 31.38 3.48 12.48
CA MET A 452 30.08 2.83 12.58
C MET A 452 30.14 1.43 11.96
N GLN A 453 30.68 1.29 10.75
CA GLN A 453 30.88 0.00 10.10
C GLN A 453 31.69 -0.96 10.98
N THR A 454 32.81 -0.48 11.52
CA THR A 454 33.69 -1.27 12.39
C THR A 454 32.95 -1.74 13.65
N GLN A 455 32.16 -0.86 14.26
CA GLN A 455 31.38 -1.22 15.43
C GLN A 455 30.31 -2.25 15.10
N VAL A 456 29.53 -2.06 14.03
CA VAL A 456 28.46 -3.00 13.62
C VAL A 456 29.05 -4.36 13.19
N GLY A 457 30.19 -4.35 12.50
CA GLY A 457 30.89 -5.56 12.07
C GLY A 457 30.19 -6.28 10.90
N ILE A 458 29.65 -5.52 9.93
CA ILE A 458 29.15 -6.03 8.65
C ILE A 458 29.69 -5.15 7.51
N PRO A 459 29.74 -5.62 6.25
CA PRO A 459 30.23 -4.82 5.12
C PRO A 459 29.35 -3.59 4.84
N LEU A 460 29.98 -2.45 4.49
CA LEU A 460 29.31 -1.19 4.15
C LEU A 460 28.93 -1.11 2.66
N ALA A 461 27.66 -1.28 2.30
CA ALA A 461 27.23 -1.11 0.90
C ALA A 461 27.47 0.31 0.36
N GLY A 462 27.37 1.34 1.21
CA GLY A 462 27.68 2.71 0.84
C GLY A 462 27.04 3.74 1.78
N GLY A 463 27.43 5.00 1.61
CA GLY A 463 26.81 6.17 2.23
C GLY A 463 25.91 6.90 1.25
N ILE A 464 24.69 7.27 1.65
CA ILE A 464 23.77 8.08 0.88
C ILE A 464 23.92 9.54 1.28
N SER A 465 24.40 10.37 0.35
CA SER A 465 24.55 11.81 0.55
C SER A 465 23.22 12.49 0.85
N HIS A 466 23.25 13.48 1.75
CA HIS A 466 22.08 14.32 2.02
C HIS A 466 21.71 15.19 0.80
N ASP A 467 20.43 15.21 0.43
CA ASP A 467 19.84 16.15 -0.52
C ASP A 467 18.34 16.36 -0.18
N GLU A 468 17.97 17.57 0.26
CA GLU A 468 16.58 17.90 0.63
C GLU A 468 15.60 17.74 -0.54
N ASN A 469 16.08 17.86 -1.78
CA ASN A 469 15.21 17.71 -2.97
C ASN A 469 14.72 16.28 -3.19
N MET A 470 15.37 15.29 -2.57
CA MET A 470 14.86 13.92 -2.57
C MET A 470 13.55 13.82 -1.79
N LEU A 471 13.49 14.41 -0.59
CA LEU A 471 12.26 14.48 0.21
C LEU A 471 11.16 15.23 -0.54
N LEU A 472 11.47 16.42 -1.06
CA LEU A 472 10.51 17.22 -1.84
C LEU A 472 9.99 16.49 -3.09
N SER A 473 10.80 15.60 -3.66
CA SER A 473 10.36 14.77 -4.80
C SER A 473 9.41 13.67 -4.36
N HIS A 474 9.67 13.03 -3.22
CA HIS A 474 8.79 12.02 -2.63
C HIS A 474 7.44 12.62 -2.21
N ASP A 475 7.44 13.78 -1.57
CA ASP A 475 6.21 14.52 -1.21
C ASP A 475 5.36 14.86 -2.45
N ALA A 476 6.01 14.99 -3.61
CA ALA A 476 5.35 15.24 -4.89
C ALA A 476 5.11 13.96 -5.72
N GLY A 477 5.28 12.78 -5.11
CA GLY A 477 5.03 11.48 -5.72
C GLY A 477 5.99 11.08 -6.84
N ARG A 478 7.25 11.52 -6.79
CA ARG A 478 8.26 11.30 -7.84
C ARG A 478 9.55 10.73 -7.28
N PHE A 479 10.16 9.81 -8.03
CA PHE A 479 11.53 9.35 -7.76
C PHE A 479 12.56 10.41 -8.12
N TYR A 480 13.48 10.71 -7.22
CA TYR A 480 14.50 11.74 -7.38
C TYR A 480 15.69 11.25 -8.22
N ALA A 481 16.21 10.05 -7.94
CA ALA A 481 17.47 9.57 -8.49
C ALA A 481 17.40 9.29 -9.99
N VAL A 482 16.29 8.69 -10.45
CA VAL A 482 16.03 8.44 -11.88
C VAL A 482 16.04 9.74 -12.69
N ASN A 483 15.52 10.82 -12.11
CA ASN A 483 15.38 12.12 -12.78
C ASN A 483 16.60 13.03 -12.61
N ASN A 484 17.47 12.76 -11.61
CA ASN A 484 18.58 13.64 -11.25
C ASN A 484 19.94 12.93 -11.24
N LYS A 485 20.20 12.07 -12.25
CA LYS A 485 21.37 11.16 -12.39
C LYS A 485 22.76 11.73 -12.05
N LYS A 486 22.96 13.06 -12.08
CA LYS A 486 24.26 13.71 -11.79
C LYS A 486 24.48 14.05 -10.31
N LYS A 487 23.42 14.09 -9.49
CA LYS A 487 23.49 14.44 -8.05
C LYS A 487 24.21 13.34 -7.27
N SER A 488 24.86 13.72 -6.16
CA SER A 488 25.61 12.78 -5.32
C SER A 488 24.72 11.66 -4.80
N VAL A 489 23.57 12.01 -4.19
CA VAL A 489 22.57 11.03 -3.71
C VAL A 489 22.15 10.04 -4.82
N SER A 490 21.95 10.52 -6.06
CA SER A 490 21.56 9.66 -7.17
C SER A 490 22.67 8.71 -7.61
N LYS A 491 23.94 9.14 -7.53
CA LYS A 491 25.10 8.27 -7.76
C LYS A 491 25.23 7.24 -6.66
N ASP A 492 25.03 7.62 -5.40
CA ASP A 492 25.09 6.73 -4.25
C ASP A 492 24.01 5.63 -4.35
N ILE A 493 22.77 6.01 -4.68
CA ILE A 493 21.67 5.07 -4.95
C ILE A 493 22.00 4.17 -6.15
N THR A 494 22.56 4.73 -7.21
CA THR A 494 22.97 3.95 -8.40
C THR A 494 24.04 2.91 -8.05
N LEU A 495 24.97 3.22 -7.15
CA LEU A 495 26.00 2.27 -6.70
C LEU A 495 25.35 1.09 -5.97
N ILE A 496 24.41 1.34 -5.05
CA ILE A 496 23.67 0.28 -4.35
C ILE A 496 22.84 -0.54 -5.34
N ALA A 497 22.09 0.12 -6.23
CA ALA A 497 21.33 -0.57 -7.28
C ALA A 497 22.23 -1.49 -8.13
N ASN A 498 23.43 -1.02 -8.49
CA ASN A 498 24.37 -1.82 -9.28
C ASN A 498 24.97 -3.02 -8.52
N MET A 499 25.02 -2.99 -7.18
CA MET A 499 25.39 -4.15 -6.37
C MET A 499 24.30 -5.24 -6.40
N ILE A 500 23.04 -4.82 -6.47
CA ILE A 500 21.88 -5.72 -6.54
C ILE A 500 21.80 -6.35 -7.93
N LEU A 501 21.63 -5.52 -8.97
CA LEU A 501 21.70 -5.94 -10.36
C LEU A 501 22.71 -5.08 -11.12
N PRO A 502 23.78 -5.67 -11.68
CA PRO A 502 24.83 -4.92 -12.35
C PRO A 502 24.36 -4.43 -13.73
N LEU A 503 23.59 -3.35 -13.79
CA LEU A 503 23.06 -2.74 -15.03
C LEU A 503 23.86 -1.52 -15.51
N TRP A 504 24.87 -1.09 -14.74
CA TRP A 504 25.75 0.03 -15.06
C TRP A 504 27.19 -0.47 -15.24
N ASN A 505 27.88 0.11 -16.22
CA ASN A 505 29.32 -0.13 -16.38
C ASN A 505 30.10 0.80 -15.44
N VAL A 506 30.28 0.38 -14.19
CA VAL A 506 30.99 1.16 -13.16
C VAL A 506 32.51 1.00 -13.21
N ALA A 507 33.06 0.14 -14.09
CA ALA A 507 34.50 -0.11 -14.19
C ALA A 507 35.32 1.11 -14.66
N GLY A 508 34.67 2.13 -15.24
CA GLY A 508 35.30 3.37 -15.72
C GLY A 508 35.11 4.60 -14.82
N ALA A 509 34.41 4.48 -13.69
CA ALA A 509 34.27 5.59 -12.75
C ALA A 509 35.64 5.82 -12.08
N THR A 510 36.26 6.96 -12.39
CA THR A 510 37.60 7.34 -11.94
C THR A 510 37.84 7.00 -10.47
N LYS A 511 38.92 6.23 -10.23
CA LYS A 511 39.59 6.00 -8.94
C LYS A 511 39.93 7.33 -8.24
N LYS A 512 38.94 8.00 -7.67
CA LYS A 512 39.15 9.11 -6.73
C LYS A 512 38.57 8.69 -5.38
N GLY A 513 39.48 8.27 -4.50
CA GLY A 513 39.26 8.14 -3.06
C GLY A 513 38.79 6.77 -2.58
N GLY A 514 39.74 5.96 -2.09
CA GLY A 514 39.63 5.08 -0.91
C GLY A 514 38.61 3.94 -0.84
N PHE A 515 37.41 4.07 -1.41
CA PHE A 515 36.26 3.22 -1.08
C PHE A 515 36.24 1.90 -1.85
N PHE A 516 36.58 1.92 -3.15
CA PHE A 516 36.50 0.71 -3.99
C PHE A 516 37.63 -0.31 -3.78
N GLN A 517 38.76 0.08 -3.18
CA GLN A 517 39.92 -0.80 -3.04
C GLN A 517 39.81 -1.77 -1.86
N ARG A 518 38.85 -1.56 -0.94
CA ARG A 518 38.57 -2.44 0.20
C ARG A 518 37.40 -3.42 -0.03
N PHE A 519 36.70 -3.34 -1.17
CA PHE A 519 35.49 -4.13 -1.45
C PHE A 519 35.71 -5.43 -2.22
N LEU A 520 36.91 -5.66 -2.74
CA LEU A 520 37.34 -6.96 -3.26
C LEU A 520 38.35 -7.53 -2.26
N GLY A 521 37.84 -8.07 -1.15
CA GLY A 521 38.65 -8.82 -0.20
C GLY A 521 39.33 -10.00 -0.89
N LYS A 522 40.61 -10.20 -0.57
CA LYS A 522 41.21 -11.53 -0.56
C LYS A 522 40.50 -12.41 0.45
#